data_AF-A0ABC8SBW2-F1
#
_entry.id   AF-A0ABC8SBW2-F1
#
_cell.length_a   1.000
_cell.length_b   1.000
_cell.length_c   1.000
_cell.angle_alpha   90.00
_cell.angle_beta   90.00
_cell.angle_gamma   90.00
#
_symmetry.space_group_name_H-M   'P 1'
#
loop_
_entity.id
_entity.type
_entity.pdbx_description
1 polymer ?
#
loop_
_entity_poly.entity_id
_entity_poly.type
_entity_poly.pdbx_seq_one_letter_code
_entity_poly.pdbx_strand_id
1 'polypeptide(L)'
;MEKQVLDYALVPVGLLIMLAYHIWLLYEIVKRPTRTVIGINAINRRFWVRAMMEDASKNGILAVQTLRNNIMASTLLASTAITLSSVIAVLMGSCGGSRSIALVYGDRSDLGFSIKFFSILVCFLVAFLLNVQSIRYFSHSSILINVPYKTISSNCHDHYQNYCVSAEYVGRIVNKGSYFWSLGLRAFYFSFPLFLWIFGPIPMFLCCLVMVFLLYFLDVIFDFGSVDDEASDHDDNPHDHQDEEAN
;
A
#
# COMPACT_ATOMS: atom_id res chain seq x y z
N MET A 1 -39.30 3.96 14.92
CA MET A 1 -38.95 4.81 13.76
C MET A 1 -37.59 5.51 13.95
N GLU A 2 -37.27 6.08 15.12
CA GLU A 2 -35.99 6.79 15.33
C GLU A 2 -34.71 5.95 15.13
N LYS A 3 -34.71 4.67 15.57
CA LYS A 3 -33.53 3.80 15.42
C LYS A 3 -33.21 3.46 13.95
N GLN A 4 -34.23 3.30 13.10
CA GLN A 4 -34.03 3.05 11.67
C GLN A 4 -33.51 4.30 10.94
N VAL A 5 -33.99 5.49 11.30
CA VAL A 5 -33.48 6.75 10.72
C VAL A 5 -32.02 6.99 11.10
N LEU A 6 -31.62 6.62 12.33
CA LEU A 6 -30.23 6.68 12.77
C LEU A 6 -29.35 5.73 11.97
N ASP A 7 -29.79 4.50 11.74
CA ASP A 7 -29.08 3.50 10.92
C ASP A 7 -28.94 3.97 9.45
N TYR A 8 -30.00 4.55 8.88
CA TYR A 8 -30.01 5.07 7.50
C TYR A 8 -29.20 6.36 7.33
N ALA A 9 -28.91 7.10 8.38
CA ALA A 9 -28.07 8.30 8.33
C ALA A 9 -26.60 8.00 8.66
N LEU A 10 -26.32 7.23 9.73
CA LEU A 10 -24.95 6.98 10.19
C LEU A 10 -24.13 6.16 9.19
N VAL A 11 -24.73 5.16 8.55
CA VAL A 11 -24.04 4.27 7.60
C VAL A 11 -23.54 5.06 6.37
N PRO A 12 -24.40 5.78 5.62
CA PRO A 12 -23.92 6.57 4.49
C PRO A 12 -22.99 7.70 4.91
N VAL A 13 -23.20 8.34 6.07
CA VAL A 13 -22.27 9.36 6.57
C VAL A 13 -20.91 8.77 6.87
N GLY A 14 -20.83 7.62 7.55
CA GLY A 14 -19.57 6.93 7.84
C GLY A 14 -18.84 6.48 6.57
N LEU A 15 -19.57 5.96 5.58
CA LEU A 15 -19.01 5.60 4.27
C LEU A 15 -18.54 6.83 3.49
N LEU A 16 -19.28 7.94 3.56
CA LEU A 16 -18.95 9.19 2.88
C LEU A 16 -17.72 9.86 3.50
N ILE A 17 -17.57 9.81 4.83
CA ILE A 17 -16.34 10.25 5.52
C ILE A 17 -15.14 9.42 5.06
N MET A 18 -15.27 8.09 4.99
CA MET A 18 -14.20 7.22 4.50
C MET A 18 -13.87 7.51 3.03
N LEU A 19 -14.88 7.70 2.18
CA LEU A 19 -14.69 8.04 0.77
C LEU A 19 -14.00 9.40 0.61
N ALA A 20 -14.46 10.42 1.35
CA ALA A 20 -13.89 11.75 1.35
C ALA A 20 -12.43 11.75 1.81
N TYR A 21 -12.08 10.96 2.83
CA TYR A 21 -10.69 10.76 3.25
C TYR A 21 -9.84 10.17 2.12
N HIS A 22 -10.30 9.12 1.44
CA HIS A 22 -9.55 8.49 0.36
C HIS A 22 -9.42 9.40 -0.87
N ILE A 23 -10.44 10.23 -1.18
CA ILE A 23 -10.38 11.24 -2.23
C ILE A 23 -9.39 12.35 -1.86
N TRP A 24 -9.43 12.83 -0.63
CA TRP A 24 -8.48 13.83 -0.12
C TRP A 24 -7.04 13.30 -0.14
N LEU A 25 -6.84 12.05 0.29
CA LEU A 25 -5.54 11.39 0.24
C LEU A 25 -5.03 11.24 -1.20
N LEU A 26 -5.90 10.80 -2.14
CA LEU A 26 -5.54 10.72 -3.56
C LEU A 26 -5.13 12.10 -4.10
N TYR A 27 -5.89 13.14 -3.74
CA TYR A 27 -5.60 14.51 -4.12
C TYR A 27 -4.25 14.97 -3.55
N GLU A 28 -3.97 14.69 -2.28
CA GLU A 28 -2.70 15.07 -1.63
C GLU A 28 -1.52 14.31 -2.24
N ILE A 29 -1.65 13.00 -2.54
CA ILE A 29 -0.62 12.20 -3.21
C ILE A 29 -0.29 12.78 -4.59
N VAL A 30 -1.31 13.18 -5.36
CA VAL A 30 -1.14 13.73 -6.72
C VAL A 30 -0.58 15.15 -6.70
N LYS A 31 -1.08 16.00 -5.80
CA LYS A 31 -0.74 17.43 -5.80
C LYS A 31 0.51 17.75 -4.98
N ARG A 32 0.79 16.99 -3.92
CA ARG A 32 1.94 17.18 -3.01
C ARG A 32 2.54 15.83 -2.58
N PRO A 33 3.24 15.13 -3.48
CA PRO A 33 3.84 13.83 -3.17
C PRO A 33 4.86 13.86 -2.02
N THR A 34 5.49 15.01 -1.74
CA THR A 34 6.49 15.16 -0.67
C THR A 34 5.89 15.27 0.73
N ARG A 35 4.58 15.46 0.88
CA ARG A 35 3.93 15.54 2.21
C ARG A 35 3.36 14.22 2.72
N THR A 36 3.37 13.18 1.89
CA THR A 36 2.78 11.87 2.22
C THR A 36 3.85 10.79 2.24
N VAL A 37 3.75 9.84 3.18
CA VAL A 37 4.66 8.70 3.27
C VAL A 37 4.70 7.92 1.94
N ILE A 38 3.54 7.78 1.30
CA ILE A 38 3.40 7.08 0.01
C ILE A 38 4.22 7.76 -1.09
N GLY A 39 4.14 9.08 -1.20
CA GLY A 39 4.83 9.83 -2.24
C GLY A 39 6.34 9.89 -2.01
N ILE A 40 6.80 10.11 -0.77
CA ILE A 40 8.23 10.02 -0.44
C ILE A 40 8.78 8.62 -0.72
N ASN A 41 8.08 7.58 -0.29
CA ASN A 41 8.49 6.19 -0.53
C ASN A 41 8.51 5.87 -2.04
N ALA A 42 7.60 6.46 -2.83
CA ALA A 42 7.62 6.30 -4.28
C ALA A 42 8.85 6.97 -4.93
N ILE A 43 9.28 8.13 -4.44
CA ILE A 43 10.50 8.80 -4.88
C ILE A 43 11.74 8.00 -4.48
N ASN A 44 11.83 7.60 -3.21
CA ASN A 44 12.95 6.80 -2.68
C ASN A 44 13.08 5.46 -3.41
N ARG A 45 11.97 4.80 -3.75
CA ARG A 45 11.99 3.59 -4.59
C ARG A 45 12.57 3.82 -5.98
N ARG A 46 12.35 4.99 -6.60
CA ARG A 46 12.96 5.30 -7.91
C ARG A 46 14.47 5.44 -7.79
N PHE A 47 14.95 6.14 -6.77
CA PHE A 47 16.38 6.27 -6.50
C PHE A 47 17.01 4.91 -6.18
N TRP A 48 16.34 4.10 -5.36
CA TRP A 48 16.78 2.74 -5.06
C TRP A 48 16.87 1.88 -6.32
N VAL A 49 15.87 1.88 -7.20
CA VAL A 49 15.93 1.12 -8.46
C VAL A 49 17.10 1.57 -9.34
N ARG A 50 17.34 2.89 -9.44
CA ARG A 50 18.48 3.43 -10.20
C ARG A 50 19.81 2.93 -9.63
N ALA A 51 20.00 3.02 -8.32
CA ALA A 51 21.20 2.55 -7.64
C ALA A 51 21.41 1.02 -7.78
N MET A 52 20.32 0.23 -7.70
CA MET A 52 20.40 -1.22 -7.88
C MET A 52 20.79 -1.60 -9.32
N MET A 53 20.33 -0.83 -10.32
CA MET A 53 20.62 -1.11 -11.73
C MET A 53 22.02 -0.64 -12.15
N GLU A 54 22.57 0.42 -11.53
CA GLU A 54 23.93 0.93 -11.83
C GLU A 54 25.03 -0.12 -11.69
N ASP A 55 24.89 -1.02 -10.71
CA ASP A 55 25.77 -2.16 -10.44
C ASP A 55 24.97 -3.48 -10.34
N ALA A 56 24.21 -3.81 -11.39
CA ALA A 56 23.35 -5.00 -11.42
C ALA A 56 24.08 -6.32 -11.12
N SER A 57 25.38 -6.44 -11.42
CA SER A 57 26.18 -7.65 -11.12
C SER A 57 26.41 -7.88 -9.62
N LYS A 58 26.45 -6.81 -8.80
CA LYS A 58 26.60 -6.89 -7.35
C LYS A 58 25.24 -6.82 -6.64
N ASN A 59 24.38 -5.91 -7.09
CA ASN A 59 23.15 -5.56 -6.40
C ASN A 59 21.90 -6.29 -6.91
N GLY A 60 21.99 -6.99 -8.05
CA GLY A 60 20.85 -7.67 -8.67
C GLY A 60 20.19 -8.71 -7.76
N ILE A 61 20.98 -9.47 -7.00
CA ILE A 61 20.45 -10.48 -6.05
C ILE A 61 19.65 -9.80 -4.94
N LEU A 62 20.18 -8.73 -4.33
CA LEU A 62 19.50 -7.95 -3.29
C LEU A 62 18.18 -7.36 -3.81
N ALA A 63 18.20 -6.85 -5.04
CA ALA A 63 17.03 -6.28 -5.69
C ALA A 63 15.93 -7.32 -5.96
N VAL A 64 16.30 -8.47 -6.53
CA VAL A 64 15.37 -9.60 -6.73
C VAL A 64 14.81 -10.10 -5.42
N GLN A 65 15.66 -10.26 -4.40
CA GLN A 65 15.23 -10.76 -3.11
C GLN A 65 14.22 -9.81 -2.45
N THR A 66 14.47 -8.50 -2.54
CA THR A 66 13.52 -7.47 -2.06
C THR A 66 12.19 -7.56 -2.79
N LEU A 67 12.21 -7.70 -4.12
CA LEU A 67 10.99 -7.86 -4.92
C LEU A 67 10.25 -9.17 -4.61
N ARG A 68 10.97 -10.27 -4.38
CA ARG A 68 10.39 -11.55 -3.95
C ARG A 68 9.72 -11.45 -2.58
N ASN A 69 10.30 -10.71 -1.64
CA ASN A 69 9.68 -10.45 -0.35
C ASN A 69 8.35 -9.69 -0.52
N ASN A 70 8.32 -8.67 -1.38
CA ASN A 70 7.10 -7.92 -1.69
C ASN A 70 6.04 -8.78 -2.41
N ILE A 71 6.46 -9.70 -3.29
CA ILE A 71 5.58 -10.70 -3.91
C ILE A 71 5.00 -11.62 -2.83
N MET A 72 5.83 -12.14 -1.92
CA MET A 72 5.38 -13.00 -0.82
C MET A 72 4.35 -12.28 0.06
N ALA A 73 4.62 -11.03 0.47
CA ALA A 73 3.68 -10.23 1.25
C ALA A 73 2.35 -10.01 0.50
N SER A 74 2.40 -9.68 -0.80
CA SER A 74 1.20 -9.53 -1.63
C SER A 74 0.42 -10.84 -1.77
N THR A 75 1.11 -11.97 -1.89
CA THR A 75 0.49 -13.31 -1.96
C THR A 75 -0.21 -13.66 -0.65
N LEU A 76 0.42 -13.42 0.51
CA LEU A 76 -0.21 -13.63 1.82
C LEU A 76 -1.50 -12.83 1.97
N LEU A 77 -1.48 -11.55 1.58
CA LEU A 77 -2.66 -10.70 1.58
C LEU A 77 -3.72 -11.21 0.59
N ALA A 78 -3.35 -11.58 -0.64
CA ALA A 78 -4.29 -12.14 -1.61
C ALA A 78 -4.95 -13.43 -1.11
N SER A 79 -4.17 -14.37 -0.58
CA SER A 79 -4.68 -15.61 0.02
C SER A 79 -5.63 -15.33 1.17
N THR A 80 -5.28 -14.39 2.06
CA THR A 80 -6.16 -13.99 3.17
C THR A 80 -7.47 -13.41 2.64
N ALA A 81 -7.43 -12.55 1.61
CA ALA A 81 -8.62 -11.94 1.04
C ALA A 81 -9.58 -12.99 0.45
N ILE A 82 -9.06 -13.95 -0.32
CA ILE A 82 -9.91 -14.99 -0.95
C ILE A 82 -10.43 -15.99 0.09
N THR A 83 -9.63 -16.33 1.12
CA THR A 83 -10.08 -17.17 2.24
C THR A 83 -11.21 -16.49 3.01
N LEU A 84 -11.08 -15.20 3.34
CA LEU A 84 -12.14 -14.45 4.02
C LEU A 84 -13.39 -14.30 3.15
N SER A 85 -13.22 -14.08 1.84
CA SER A 85 -14.33 -14.07 0.87
C SER A 85 -15.10 -15.40 0.88
N SER A 86 -14.38 -16.52 0.89
CA SER A 86 -14.96 -17.87 0.95
C SER A 86 -15.73 -18.10 2.26
N VAL A 87 -15.14 -17.73 3.40
CA VAL A 87 -15.80 -17.82 4.72
C VAL A 87 -17.11 -17.03 4.73
N ILE A 88 -17.10 -15.80 4.23
CA ILE A 88 -18.30 -14.94 4.17
C ILE A 88 -19.36 -15.53 3.24
N ALA A 89 -18.96 -16.08 2.09
CA ALA A 89 -19.88 -16.74 1.17
C ALA A 89 -20.56 -17.96 1.80
N VAL A 90 -19.81 -18.78 2.55
CA VAL A 90 -20.35 -19.92 3.30
C VAL A 90 -21.30 -19.45 4.41
N LEU A 91 -20.91 -18.44 5.20
CA LEU A 91 -21.77 -17.89 6.25
C LEU A 91 -23.09 -17.37 5.69
N MET A 92 -23.07 -16.73 4.51
CA MET A 92 -24.26 -16.27 3.80
C MET A 92 -25.17 -17.45 3.39
N GLY A 93 -24.60 -18.55 2.88
CA GLY A 93 -25.36 -19.75 2.49
C GLY A 93 -25.95 -20.51 3.68
N SER A 94 -25.24 -20.58 4.80
CA SER A 94 -25.70 -21.32 6.00
C SER A 94 -26.78 -20.59 6.80
N CYS A 95 -26.83 -19.25 6.76
CA CYS A 95 -27.83 -18.45 7.50
C CYS A 95 -29.26 -18.52 6.93
N GLY A 96 -29.46 -19.14 5.75
CA GLY A 96 -30.78 -19.29 5.13
C GLY A 96 -31.74 -20.23 5.86
N GLY A 97 -31.23 -21.15 6.70
CA GLY A 97 -32.03 -22.23 7.31
C GLY A 97 -32.29 -22.17 8.83
N SER A 98 -31.48 -21.44 9.61
CA SER A 98 -31.62 -21.38 11.08
C SER A 98 -31.20 -19.99 11.60
N ARG A 99 -32.16 -19.08 11.72
CA ARG A 99 -31.94 -17.67 12.08
C ARG A 99 -31.98 -17.47 13.60
N SER A 100 -30.88 -17.82 14.26
CA SER A 100 -30.67 -17.56 15.70
C SER A 100 -29.31 -16.89 15.97
N ILE A 101 -28.93 -15.86 15.22
CA ILE A 101 -27.87 -14.94 15.69
C ILE A 101 -28.56 -13.89 16.55
N ALA A 102 -28.76 -14.22 17.83
CA ALA A 102 -29.47 -13.39 18.82
C ALA A 102 -28.79 -12.05 19.17
N LEU A 103 -27.64 -11.74 18.54
CA LEU A 103 -26.76 -10.63 18.90
C LEU A 103 -26.77 -9.45 17.89
N VAL A 104 -27.60 -9.50 16.84
CA VAL A 104 -27.67 -8.42 15.84
C VAL A 104 -28.58 -7.28 16.34
N TYR A 105 -27.97 -6.14 16.70
CA TYR A 105 -28.67 -4.88 16.97
C TYR A 105 -28.80 -4.09 15.65
N GLY A 106 -29.96 -4.18 14.99
CA GLY A 106 -30.24 -3.50 13.71
C GLY A 106 -31.41 -4.14 12.95
N ASP A 107 -31.75 -3.56 11.80
CA ASP A 107 -32.87 -4.00 10.94
C ASP A 107 -32.79 -5.51 10.60
N ARG A 108 -33.84 -6.26 10.95
CA ARG A 108 -33.89 -7.73 10.83
C ARG A 108 -34.34 -8.22 9.45
N SER A 109 -34.27 -7.37 8.43
CA SER A 109 -34.65 -7.75 7.07
C SER A 109 -33.60 -8.70 6.46
N ASP A 110 -34.05 -9.83 5.92
CA ASP A 110 -33.20 -10.81 5.22
C ASP A 110 -32.41 -10.18 4.05
N LEU A 111 -32.99 -9.15 3.43
CA LEU A 111 -32.33 -8.36 2.39
C LEU A 111 -31.20 -7.49 2.95
N GLY A 112 -31.38 -6.89 4.12
CA GLY A 112 -30.36 -6.05 4.77
C GLY A 112 -29.12 -6.84 5.14
N PHE A 113 -29.29 -8.07 5.67
CA PHE A 113 -28.17 -8.96 5.96
C PHE A 113 -27.45 -9.39 4.68
N SER A 114 -28.19 -9.77 3.63
CA SER A 114 -27.59 -10.16 2.34
C SER A 114 -26.75 -9.03 1.73
N ILE A 115 -27.22 -7.78 1.79
CA ILE A 115 -26.47 -6.61 1.29
C ILE A 115 -25.18 -6.39 2.09
N LYS A 116 -25.22 -6.55 3.42
CA LYS A 116 -24.02 -6.42 4.28
C LYS A 116 -22.95 -7.45 3.90
N PHE A 117 -23.32 -8.72 3.80
CA PHE A 117 -22.38 -9.81 3.45
C PHE A 117 -21.85 -9.65 2.03
N PHE A 118 -22.71 -9.29 1.08
CA PHE A 118 -22.31 -9.02 -0.30
C PHE A 118 -21.32 -7.85 -0.39
N SER A 119 -21.54 -6.77 0.38
CA SER A 119 -20.63 -5.62 0.43
C SER A 119 -19.24 -6.00 0.94
N ILE A 120 -19.15 -6.80 2.01
CA ILE A 120 -17.87 -7.28 2.55
C ILE A 120 -17.17 -8.19 1.54
N LEU A 121 -17.92 -9.09 0.88
CA LEU A 121 -17.39 -9.98 -0.15
C LEU A 121 -16.80 -9.20 -1.32
N VAL A 122 -17.51 -8.19 -1.83
CA VAL A 122 -17.00 -7.32 -2.91
C VAL A 122 -15.74 -6.58 -2.45
N CYS A 123 -15.73 -6.07 -1.22
CA CYS A 123 -14.55 -5.39 -0.65
C CYS A 123 -13.32 -6.30 -0.65
N PHE A 124 -13.46 -7.56 -0.21
CA PHE A 124 -12.35 -8.52 -0.22
C PHE A 124 -11.94 -8.95 -1.62
N LEU A 125 -12.90 -9.11 -2.54
CA LEU A 125 -12.57 -9.42 -3.93
C LEU A 125 -11.74 -8.30 -4.57
N VAL A 126 -12.09 -7.04 -4.29
CA VAL A 126 -11.28 -5.88 -4.72
C VAL A 126 -9.88 -5.95 -4.10
N ALA A 127 -9.76 -6.19 -2.80
CA ALA A 127 -8.46 -6.35 -2.13
C ALA A 127 -7.62 -7.48 -2.75
N PHE A 128 -8.25 -8.61 -3.08
CA PHE A 128 -7.63 -9.73 -3.77
C PHE A 128 -7.09 -9.33 -5.15
N LEU A 129 -7.94 -8.72 -6.00
CA LEU A 129 -7.55 -8.31 -7.34
C LEU A 129 -6.40 -7.29 -7.33
N LEU A 130 -6.41 -6.34 -6.39
CA LEU A 130 -5.34 -5.36 -6.22
C LEU A 130 -4.02 -6.04 -5.83
N ASN A 131 -4.04 -6.99 -4.91
CA ASN A 131 -2.85 -7.75 -4.54
C ASN A 131 -2.33 -8.64 -5.68
N VAL A 132 -3.22 -9.23 -6.49
CA VAL A 132 -2.84 -9.98 -7.71
C VAL A 132 -2.15 -9.07 -8.73
N GLN A 133 -2.64 -7.84 -8.93
CA GLN A 133 -1.97 -6.87 -9.80
C GLN A 133 -0.60 -6.47 -9.25
N SER A 134 -0.48 -6.27 -7.94
CA SER A 134 0.81 -6.02 -7.28
C SER A 134 1.83 -7.14 -7.59
N ILE A 135 1.43 -8.41 -7.44
CA ILE A 135 2.27 -9.58 -7.73
C ILE A 135 2.76 -9.54 -9.18
N ARG A 136 1.88 -9.27 -10.15
CA ARG A 136 2.23 -9.17 -11.56
C ARG A 136 3.31 -8.11 -11.80
N TYR A 137 3.10 -6.90 -11.28
CA TYR A 137 4.06 -5.80 -11.46
C TYR A 137 5.41 -6.08 -10.79
N PHE A 138 5.42 -6.65 -9.58
CA PHE A 138 6.67 -7.02 -8.92
C PHE A 138 7.39 -8.17 -9.64
N SER A 139 6.66 -9.15 -10.15
CA SER A 139 7.24 -10.24 -10.95
C SER A 139 7.88 -9.73 -12.24
N HIS A 140 7.23 -8.79 -12.94
CA HIS A 140 7.81 -8.15 -14.12
C HIS A 140 9.05 -7.33 -13.73
N SER A 141 8.97 -6.59 -12.62
CA SER A 141 10.10 -5.80 -12.13
C SER A 141 11.30 -6.67 -11.76
N SER A 142 11.09 -7.86 -11.18
CA SER A 142 12.19 -8.75 -10.77
C SER A 142 12.98 -9.32 -11.94
N ILE A 143 12.35 -9.44 -13.10
CA ILE A 143 13.03 -9.83 -14.35
C ILE A 143 13.77 -8.62 -14.90
N LEU A 144 13.09 -7.47 -15.01
CA LEU A 144 13.63 -6.25 -15.62
C LEU A 144 14.82 -5.65 -14.87
N ILE A 145 14.88 -5.79 -13.53
CA ILE A 145 15.93 -5.19 -12.71
C ILE A 145 17.33 -5.80 -12.93
N ASN A 146 17.42 -7.02 -13.48
CA ASN A 146 18.69 -7.68 -13.79
C ASN A 146 19.13 -7.54 -15.25
N VAL A 147 18.35 -6.87 -16.09
CA VAL A 147 18.72 -6.68 -17.50
C VAL A 147 19.94 -5.75 -17.55
N PRO A 148 21.09 -6.17 -18.12
CA PRO A 148 22.33 -5.40 -18.08
C PRO A 148 22.25 -4.17 -18.98
N TYR A 149 21.69 -3.08 -18.45
CA TYR A 149 21.40 -1.86 -19.22
C TYR A 149 22.67 -1.15 -19.71
N LYS A 150 23.75 -1.15 -18.91
CA LYS A 150 25.02 -0.48 -19.25
C LYS A 150 25.66 -1.09 -20.50
N THR A 151 25.70 -2.42 -20.57
CA THR A 151 26.26 -3.18 -21.71
C THR A 151 25.40 -3.05 -22.97
N ILE A 152 24.09 -2.91 -22.82
CA ILE A 152 23.17 -2.70 -23.95
C ILE A 152 23.28 -1.25 -24.45
N SER A 153 23.30 -0.28 -23.54
CA SER A 153 23.38 1.15 -23.88
C SER A 153 24.70 1.55 -24.53
N SER A 154 25.81 0.87 -24.23
CA SER A 154 27.11 1.15 -24.85
C SER A 154 27.26 0.56 -26.26
N ASN A 155 26.42 -0.42 -26.64
CA ASN A 155 26.48 -1.11 -27.93
C ASN A 155 25.35 -0.69 -28.90
N CYS A 156 24.37 0.09 -28.45
CA CYS A 156 23.29 0.57 -29.30
C CYS A 156 23.63 1.96 -29.88
N HIS A 157 23.87 1.99 -31.19
CA HIS A 157 23.88 3.23 -31.99
C HIS A 157 22.53 3.95 -31.86
N ASP A 158 22.54 5.29 -31.87
CA ASP A 158 21.46 6.30 -31.67
C ASP A 158 19.99 5.94 -31.99
N HIS A 159 19.72 4.96 -32.85
CA HIS A 159 18.38 4.67 -33.37
C HIS A 159 17.50 3.78 -32.46
N TYR A 160 18.07 3.11 -31.43
CA TYR A 160 17.34 2.17 -30.55
C TYR A 160 17.28 2.60 -29.07
N GLN A 161 17.72 3.82 -28.75
CA GLN A 161 17.74 4.35 -27.37
C GLN A 161 16.34 4.41 -26.73
N ASN A 162 15.28 4.52 -27.54
CA ASN A 162 13.89 4.52 -27.09
C ASN A 162 13.35 3.15 -26.64
N TYR A 163 14.00 2.03 -27.00
CA TYR A 163 13.61 0.68 -26.57
C TYR A 163 14.51 0.14 -25.45
N CYS A 164 15.58 0.85 -25.10
CA CYS A 164 16.40 0.50 -23.96
C CYS A 164 15.56 0.63 -22.68
N VAL A 165 15.42 -0.47 -21.94
CA VAL A 165 14.74 -0.53 -20.65
C VAL A 165 15.49 0.40 -19.67
N SER A 166 15.04 1.65 -19.58
CA SER A 166 15.62 2.63 -18.66
C SER A 166 15.31 2.27 -17.21
N ALA A 167 16.23 2.57 -16.29
CA ALA A 167 16.00 2.45 -14.86
C ALA A 167 14.75 3.22 -14.40
N GLU A 168 14.38 4.30 -15.10
CA GLU A 168 13.14 5.03 -14.84
C GLU A 168 11.89 4.22 -15.19
N TYR A 169 11.94 3.40 -16.25
CA TYR A 169 10.84 2.51 -16.60
C TYR A 169 10.66 1.43 -15.55
N VAL A 170 11.75 0.77 -15.12
CA VAL A 170 11.71 -0.24 -14.05
C VAL A 170 11.19 0.40 -12.75
N GLY A 171 11.68 1.59 -12.39
CA GLY A 171 11.22 2.34 -11.22
C GLY A 171 9.73 2.71 -11.28
N ARG A 172 9.18 2.97 -12.48
CA ARG A 172 7.73 3.19 -12.66
C ARG A 172 6.92 1.91 -12.46
N ILE A 173 7.40 0.75 -12.94
CA ILE A 173 6.74 -0.55 -12.75
C ILE A 173 6.75 -0.95 -11.28
N VAL A 174 7.90 -0.84 -10.60
CA VAL A 174 8.03 -1.12 -9.16
C VAL A 174 7.07 -0.25 -8.36
N ASN A 175 6.99 1.05 -8.68
CA ASN A 175 6.04 1.96 -8.02
C ASN A 175 4.58 1.62 -8.30
N LYS A 176 4.22 1.24 -9.53
CA LYS A 176 2.86 0.75 -9.83
C LYS A 176 2.52 -0.46 -8.97
N GLY A 177 3.42 -1.45 -8.88
CA GLY A 177 3.24 -2.61 -8.01
C GLY A 177 3.01 -2.22 -6.55
N SER A 178 3.84 -1.30 -6.03
CA SER A 178 3.69 -0.82 -4.67
C SER A 178 2.40 -0.01 -4.43
N TYR A 179 1.91 0.75 -5.40
CA TYR A 179 0.61 1.42 -5.31
C TYR A 179 -0.53 0.41 -5.23
N PHE A 180 -0.53 -0.63 -6.07
CA PHE A 180 -1.52 -1.71 -6.01
C PHE A 180 -1.47 -2.46 -4.68
N TRP A 181 -0.27 -2.73 -4.15
CA TRP A 181 -0.09 -3.33 -2.83
C TRP A 181 -0.69 -2.45 -1.72
N SER A 182 -0.34 -1.16 -1.72
CA SER A 182 -0.82 -0.19 -0.73
C SER A 182 -2.33 0.00 -0.80
N LEU A 183 -2.90 0.00 -2.02
CA LEU A 183 -4.34 0.10 -2.24
C LEU A 183 -5.06 -1.18 -1.79
N GLY A 184 -4.47 -2.35 -2.04
CA GLY A 184 -4.96 -3.64 -1.54
C GLY A 184 -5.00 -3.68 -0.01
N LEU A 185 -3.94 -3.23 0.64
CA LEU A 185 -3.87 -3.11 2.10
C LEU A 185 -4.91 -2.12 2.67
N ARG A 186 -5.13 -0.99 1.99
CA ARG A 186 -6.20 -0.05 2.37
C ARG A 186 -7.59 -0.64 2.20
N ALA A 187 -7.82 -1.43 1.15
CA ALA A 187 -9.08 -2.16 0.99
C ALA A 187 -9.31 -3.17 2.14
N PHE A 188 -8.24 -3.79 2.67
CA PHE A 188 -8.34 -4.57 3.91
C PHE A 188 -8.76 -3.72 5.11
N TYR A 189 -8.18 -2.54 5.30
CA TYR A 189 -8.59 -1.64 6.39
C TYR A 189 -10.05 -1.22 6.25
N PHE A 190 -10.51 -0.96 5.03
CA PHE A 190 -11.92 -0.63 4.76
C PHE A 190 -12.89 -1.79 5.07
N SER A 191 -12.43 -3.04 5.01
CA SER A 191 -13.28 -4.20 5.36
C SER A 191 -13.67 -4.24 6.84
N PHE A 192 -12.87 -3.67 7.76
CA PHE A 192 -13.16 -3.72 9.19
C PHE A 192 -14.45 -2.96 9.57
N PRO A 193 -14.67 -1.69 9.18
CA PRO A 193 -15.96 -1.03 9.40
C PRO A 193 -17.14 -1.83 8.85
N LEU A 194 -17.00 -2.45 7.67
CA LEU A 194 -18.05 -3.27 7.07
C LEU A 194 -18.34 -4.53 7.89
N PHE A 195 -17.35 -5.16 8.52
CA PHE A 195 -17.60 -6.24 9.48
C PHE A 195 -18.31 -5.74 10.74
N LEU A 196 -17.88 -4.61 11.32
CA LEU A 196 -18.54 -4.07 12.51
C LEU A 196 -19.99 -3.65 12.22
N TRP A 197 -20.32 -3.35 10.96
CA TRP A 197 -21.68 -3.09 10.52
C TRP A 197 -22.64 -4.30 10.65
N ILE A 198 -22.11 -5.52 10.76
CA ILE A 198 -22.90 -6.71 11.09
C ILE A 198 -23.47 -6.60 12.52
N PHE A 199 -22.69 -6.07 13.47
CA PHE A 199 -23.10 -5.92 14.87
C PHE A 199 -23.99 -4.69 15.11
N GLY A 200 -23.85 -3.67 14.27
CA GLY A 200 -24.71 -2.50 14.27
C GLY A 200 -24.04 -1.26 13.63
N PRO A 201 -24.77 -0.17 13.45
CA PRO A 201 -24.22 1.05 12.85
C PRO A 201 -23.40 1.89 13.82
N ILE A 202 -23.65 1.79 15.13
CA ILE A 202 -22.86 2.46 16.17
C ILE A 202 -21.40 1.96 16.16
N PRO A 203 -21.11 0.65 16.28
CA PRO A 203 -19.73 0.16 16.21
C PRO A 203 -19.08 0.40 14.83
N MET A 204 -19.86 0.36 13.74
CA MET A 204 -19.36 0.74 12.41
C MET A 204 -18.86 2.18 12.37
N PHE A 205 -19.68 3.14 12.84
CA PHE A 205 -19.34 4.56 12.81
C PHE A 205 -18.09 4.86 13.65
N LEU A 206 -18.02 4.28 14.86
CA LEU A 206 -16.86 4.45 15.74
C LEU A 206 -15.60 3.85 15.10
N CYS A 207 -15.72 2.69 14.42
CA CYS A 207 -14.64 2.11 13.64
C CYS A 207 -14.20 3.01 12.47
N CYS A 208 -15.12 3.66 11.76
CA CYS A 208 -14.76 4.62 10.71
C CYS A 208 -13.92 5.78 11.27
N LEU A 209 -14.30 6.35 12.41
CA LEU A 209 -13.52 7.44 13.05
C LEU A 209 -12.12 6.99 13.43
N VAL A 210 -12.00 5.82 14.08
CA VAL A 210 -10.71 5.24 14.46
C VAL A 210 -9.87 4.94 13.22
N MET A 211 -10.46 4.39 12.15
CA MET A 211 -9.76 4.10 10.91
C MET A 211 -9.25 5.37 10.22
N VAL A 212 -10.05 6.43 10.16
CA VAL A 212 -9.60 7.72 9.61
C VAL A 212 -8.45 8.28 10.44
N PHE A 213 -8.53 8.22 11.78
CA PHE A 213 -7.47 8.68 12.66
C PHE A 213 -6.16 7.89 12.46
N LEU A 214 -6.24 6.55 12.44
CA LEU A 214 -5.07 5.69 12.23
C LEU A 214 -4.47 5.87 10.82
N LEU A 215 -5.30 5.95 9.79
CA LEU A 215 -4.84 6.20 8.42
C LEU A 215 -4.21 7.58 8.28
N TYR A 216 -4.79 8.60 8.92
CA TYR A 216 -4.22 9.94 8.93
C TYR A 216 -2.82 9.93 9.55
N PHE A 217 -2.63 9.25 10.69
CA PHE A 217 -1.33 9.11 11.32
C PHE A 217 -0.34 8.30 10.47
N LEU A 218 -0.81 7.30 9.71
CA LEU A 218 0.02 6.50 8.81
C LEU A 218 0.42 7.27 7.54
N ASP A 219 -0.45 8.14 7.04
CA ASP A 219 -0.30 8.85 5.78
C ASP A 219 0.43 10.19 5.93
N VAL A 220 0.21 10.88 7.05
CA VAL A 220 0.88 12.12 7.41
C VAL A 220 2.17 11.81 8.12
N ILE A 221 3.25 12.32 7.56
CA ILE A 221 4.56 12.29 8.20
C ILE A 221 4.48 13.19 9.43
N PHE A 222 4.40 12.60 10.63
CA PHE A 222 4.81 13.30 11.84
C PHE A 222 6.33 13.36 11.81
N ASP A 223 6.83 14.44 11.23
CA ASP A 223 8.23 14.82 11.39
C ASP A 223 8.37 15.24 12.86
N PHE A 224 8.69 14.28 13.75
CA PHE A 224 9.34 14.61 15.01
C PHE A 224 10.76 15.05 14.66
N GLY A 225 10.84 16.26 14.12
CA GLY A 225 12.09 16.97 13.91
C GLY A 225 12.64 17.41 15.27
N SER A 226 13.58 16.64 15.75
CA SER A 226 14.73 17.09 16.55
C SER A 226 15.87 16.25 15.96
N VAL A 227 16.74 16.74 15.08
CA VAL A 227 17.54 17.97 15.15
C VAL A 227 17.88 18.32 16.60
N ASP A 228 18.62 17.41 17.24
CA ASP A 228 19.87 17.82 17.90
C ASP A 228 20.94 17.54 16.82
N ASP A 229 21.67 18.47 16.20
CA ASP A 229 22.27 19.72 16.67
C ASP A 229 22.88 19.60 18.07
N GLU A 230 23.71 18.57 18.25
CA GLU A 230 24.86 18.67 19.14
C GLU A 230 26.17 18.50 18.35
N ALA A 231 26.88 19.64 18.29
CA ALA A 231 28.33 19.81 18.19
C ALA A 231 29.01 19.63 16.81
N SER A 232 28.99 20.72 16.05
CA SER A 232 30.23 21.30 15.56
C SER A 232 31.21 21.54 16.72
N ASP A 233 32.34 20.83 16.74
CA ASP A 233 33.68 21.35 17.07
C ASP A 233 34.67 20.19 17.25
N HIS A 234 35.31 19.79 16.16
CA HIS A 234 36.75 19.50 16.18
C HIS A 234 37.29 19.46 14.75
N ASP A 235 37.49 20.66 14.21
CA ASP A 235 38.49 20.90 13.18
C ASP A 235 39.68 21.55 13.90
N ASP A 236 40.68 20.73 14.25
CA ASP A 236 42.04 21.16 14.55
C ASP A 236 42.94 19.91 14.55
N ASN A 237 43.54 19.60 13.40
CA ASN A 237 44.99 19.67 13.22
C ASN A 237 45.41 19.01 11.88
N PRO A 238 46.06 19.74 10.95
CA PRO A 238 46.67 19.15 9.77
C PRO A 238 48.08 18.65 10.15
N HIS A 239 48.27 17.33 10.23
CA HIS A 239 49.60 16.76 10.06
C HIS A 239 49.74 16.20 8.64
N ASP A 240 50.24 17.13 7.82
CA ASP A 240 50.90 16.91 6.55
C ASP A 240 51.99 15.85 6.69
N HIS A 241 51.87 14.77 5.93
CA HIS A 241 52.95 13.81 5.71
C HIS A 241 52.96 13.48 4.21
N GLN A 242 53.63 14.34 3.44
CA GLN A 242 54.30 13.95 2.20
C GLN A 242 55.70 14.57 2.17
N ASP A 243 56.68 13.69 2.35
CA ASP A 243 57.92 13.54 1.59
C ASP A 243 58.81 14.75 1.28
N GLU A 244 60.05 14.72 1.78
CA GLU A 244 61.21 15.28 1.08
C GLU A 244 62.44 14.36 1.22
N GLU A 245 63.06 14.12 0.07
CA GLU A 245 64.23 13.27 -0.18
C GLU A 245 65.56 13.84 0.35
N ALA A 246 66.60 13.00 0.27
CA ALA A 246 68.04 13.29 0.18
C ALA A 246 68.87 13.35 1.47
N ASN A 247 69.49 12.21 1.82
CA ASN A 247 70.95 12.01 1.75
C ASN A 247 71.31 10.51 1.81
#